data_AF-A0A9D6GCW5-F1
#
_entry.id   AF-A0A9D6GCW5-F1
#
_cell.length_a   1.000
_cell.length_b   1.000
_cell.length_c   1.000
_cell.angle_alpha   90.00
_cell.angle_beta   90.00
_cell.angle_gamma   90.00
#
_symmetry.space_group_name_H-M   'P 1'
#
loop_
_entity.id
_entity.type
_entity.pdbx_description
1 polymer ?
#
loop_
_entity_poly.entity_id
_entity_poly.type
_entity_poly.pdbx_seq_one_letter_code
_entity_poly.pdbx_strand_id
1 'polypeptide(L)'
;AVKTIFLKWATLIRSSLIGIFIGVLPGAGGTIANILAYDQAKKASDTPEKFGTGVPEGIIAPESSNNAVEGGALITMMALGIPGDVVTAIMLGALLIHNIAPSPTFISTEPVLAYSIMIAFAISLFIMLGLQTVCLRIFVLVTRVPMYQLGTVILAYCAIGIFALNNITFDLWTLFWFGIIGYAMRQFGFPLAPMILGVVLGNNAEVNLIRALATDTDLTLFLIRPWSLFFILIAAFSFAFPWYQNLRTSRQWTLLFIPCLPLSLSVPLFMMGGWVRPVVALGLLAIGCWLLWTRHKSGWRLPKPAEVKVYGDD
;
A
#
# COMPACT_ATOMS: atom_id res chain seq x y z
N ALA A 1 25.81 0.36 -15.46
CA ALA A 1 24.46 0.21 -14.90
C ALA A 1 23.92 -1.21 -15.07
N VAL A 2 23.60 -1.65 -16.29
CA VAL A 2 22.99 -2.98 -16.57
C VAL A 2 23.80 -4.14 -15.94
N LYS A 3 25.11 -4.20 -16.16
CA LYS A 3 25.99 -5.22 -15.55
C LYS A 3 25.90 -5.23 -14.01
N THR A 4 25.86 -4.07 -13.38
CA THR A 4 25.75 -3.93 -11.91
C THR A 4 24.41 -4.45 -11.39
N ILE A 5 23.32 -4.19 -12.12
CA ILE A 5 21.99 -4.68 -11.79
C ILE A 5 21.95 -6.21 -11.85
N PHE A 6 22.49 -6.81 -12.92
CA PHE A 6 22.57 -8.27 -13.04
C PHE A 6 23.44 -8.92 -11.95
N LEU A 7 24.54 -8.27 -11.54
CA LEU A 7 25.38 -8.76 -10.44
C LEU A 7 24.66 -8.71 -9.08
N LYS A 8 23.70 -7.79 -8.91
CA LYS A 8 22.92 -7.59 -7.68
C LYS A 8 21.46 -8.03 -7.84
N TRP A 9 21.23 -9.08 -8.62
CA TRP A 9 19.90 -9.62 -8.94
C TRP A 9 19.08 -9.99 -7.70
N ALA A 10 19.73 -10.50 -6.64
CA ALA A 10 19.05 -10.85 -5.39
C ALA A 10 18.40 -9.63 -4.72
N THR A 11 19.08 -8.48 -4.72
CA THR A 11 18.52 -7.21 -4.22
C THR A 11 17.35 -6.77 -5.09
N LEU A 12 17.51 -6.82 -6.42
CA LEU A 12 16.44 -6.47 -7.35
C LEU A 12 15.17 -7.32 -7.12
N ILE A 13 15.28 -8.64 -7.12
CA ILE A 13 14.11 -9.52 -6.96
C ILE A 13 13.44 -9.30 -5.61
N ARG A 14 14.22 -9.28 -4.53
CA ARG A 14 13.66 -9.06 -3.19
C ARG A 14 12.95 -7.72 -3.08
N SER A 15 13.56 -6.64 -3.56
CA SER A 15 12.98 -5.31 -3.48
C SER A 15 11.75 -5.16 -4.39
N SER A 16 11.74 -5.78 -5.57
CA SER A 16 10.54 -5.85 -6.41
C SER A 16 9.42 -6.66 -5.76
N LEU A 17 9.71 -7.77 -5.07
CA LEU A 17 8.71 -8.54 -4.33
C LEU A 17 8.13 -7.73 -3.16
N ILE A 18 8.97 -6.99 -2.44
CA ILE A 18 8.52 -6.04 -1.42
C ILE A 18 7.60 -4.99 -2.05
N GLY A 19 8.00 -4.43 -3.20
CA GLY A 19 7.20 -3.45 -3.94
C GLY A 19 5.83 -3.98 -4.33
N ILE A 20 5.76 -5.14 -5.00
CA ILE A 20 4.49 -5.79 -5.38
C ILE A 20 3.63 -6.02 -4.14
N PHE A 21 4.21 -6.56 -3.08
CA PHE A 21 3.47 -6.85 -1.85
C PHE A 21 2.88 -5.59 -1.22
N ILE A 22 3.68 -4.52 -1.09
CA ILE A 22 3.21 -3.23 -0.56
C ILE A 22 2.15 -2.63 -1.48
N GLY A 23 2.33 -2.72 -2.81
CA GLY A 23 1.36 -2.19 -3.77
C GLY A 23 -0.01 -2.85 -3.66
N VAL A 24 -0.07 -4.13 -3.28
CA VAL A 24 -1.34 -4.81 -3.02
C VAL A 24 -2.04 -4.30 -1.76
N LEU A 25 -1.30 -3.66 -0.84
CA LEU A 25 -1.86 -3.10 0.39
C LEU A 25 -2.47 -1.72 0.14
N PRO A 26 -3.77 -1.53 0.42
CA PRO A 26 -4.42 -0.24 0.25
C PRO A 26 -3.75 0.88 1.05
N GLY A 27 -3.47 2.00 0.38
CA GLY A 27 -2.95 3.22 0.99
C GLY A 27 -1.54 3.15 1.56
N ALA A 28 -0.79 2.07 1.32
CA ALA A 28 0.60 1.97 1.76
C ALA A 28 1.55 2.78 0.88
N GLY A 29 1.31 2.79 -0.44
CA GLY A 29 2.03 3.60 -1.42
C GLY A 29 3.51 3.28 -1.61
N GLY A 30 4.13 3.96 -2.59
CA GLY A 30 5.53 3.74 -2.96
C GLY A 30 6.54 4.13 -1.89
N THR A 31 6.25 5.16 -1.09
CA THR A 31 7.19 5.66 -0.07
C THR A 31 7.51 4.61 0.99
N ILE A 32 6.49 3.94 1.54
CA ILE A 32 6.67 2.91 2.56
C ILE A 32 7.41 1.71 1.95
N ALA A 33 7.04 1.31 0.72
CA ALA A 33 7.70 0.23 0.01
C ALA A 33 9.20 0.50 -0.15
N ASN A 34 9.57 1.71 -0.57
CA ASN A 34 10.96 2.09 -0.84
C ASN A 34 11.79 2.14 0.44
N ILE A 35 11.24 2.67 1.53
CA ILE A 35 11.91 2.68 2.85
C ILE A 35 12.13 1.25 3.32
N LEU A 36 11.11 0.39 3.25
CA LEU A 36 11.21 -1.00 3.66
C LEU A 36 12.21 -1.77 2.80
N ALA A 37 12.14 -1.61 1.48
CA ALA A 37 13.07 -2.23 0.55
C ALA A 37 14.53 -1.79 0.80
N TYR A 38 14.75 -0.51 1.10
CA TYR A 38 16.06 0.03 1.43
C TYR A 38 16.58 -0.53 2.77
N ASP A 39 15.76 -0.56 3.82
CA ASP A 39 16.12 -1.15 5.12
C ASP A 39 16.46 -2.64 5.00
N GLN A 40 15.65 -3.41 4.27
CA GLN A 40 15.93 -4.81 4.02
C GLN A 40 17.22 -4.98 3.19
N ALA A 41 17.44 -4.13 2.20
CA ALA A 41 18.66 -4.14 1.41
C ALA A 41 19.90 -3.90 2.27
N LYS A 42 19.85 -2.91 3.17
CA LYS A 42 20.92 -2.61 4.13
C LYS A 42 21.20 -3.77 5.06
N LYS A 43 20.15 -4.40 5.61
CA LYS A 43 20.28 -5.53 6.56
C LYS A 43 20.88 -6.79 5.97
N ALA A 44 20.64 -7.06 4.68
CA ALA A 44 21.21 -8.23 4.02
C ALA A 44 22.49 -7.95 3.24
N SER A 45 23.03 -6.72 3.33
CA SER A 45 24.29 -6.40 2.68
C SER A 45 25.47 -6.80 3.57
N ASP A 46 26.53 -7.28 2.95
CA ASP A 46 27.81 -7.53 3.62
C ASP A 46 28.52 -6.23 4.04
N THR A 47 28.13 -5.08 3.45
CA THR A 47 28.69 -3.75 3.77
C THR A 47 27.59 -2.73 4.07
N PRO A 48 26.82 -2.86 5.18
CA PRO A 48 25.73 -1.95 5.53
C PRO A 48 26.17 -0.49 5.72
N GLU A 49 27.43 -0.25 6.06
CA GLU A 49 28.03 1.06 6.31
C GLU A 49 28.16 1.93 5.05
N LYS A 50 28.12 1.33 3.85
CA LYS A 50 28.18 2.07 2.57
C LYS A 50 26.81 2.60 2.11
N PHE A 51 25.73 2.25 2.81
CA PHE A 51 24.40 2.78 2.50
C PHE A 51 24.35 4.28 2.81
N GLY A 52 23.80 5.06 1.88
CA GLY A 52 23.77 6.53 1.96
C GLY A 52 24.90 7.20 1.18
N THR A 53 25.94 6.48 0.75
CA THR A 53 27.05 7.04 -0.05
C THR A 53 26.85 6.87 -1.56
N GLY A 54 25.67 6.42 -2.01
CA GLY A 54 25.39 6.10 -3.41
C GLY A 54 25.82 4.69 -3.84
N VAL A 55 25.96 3.75 -2.89
CA VAL A 55 26.23 2.33 -3.18
C VAL A 55 25.12 1.75 -4.11
N PRO A 56 25.46 0.92 -5.13
CA PRO A 56 24.47 0.45 -6.10
C PRO A 56 23.22 -0.21 -5.48
N GLU A 57 23.40 -1.01 -4.44
CA GLU A 57 22.30 -1.66 -3.72
C GLU A 57 21.33 -0.67 -3.08
N GLY A 58 21.84 0.48 -2.62
CA GLY A 58 21.03 1.56 -2.06
C GLY A 58 20.20 2.32 -3.09
N ILE A 59 20.50 2.17 -4.39
CA ILE A 59 19.71 2.73 -5.49
C ILE A 59 18.79 1.66 -6.08
N ILE A 60 19.33 0.45 -6.34
CA ILE A 60 18.57 -0.66 -6.93
C ILE A 60 17.37 -1.01 -6.05
N ALA A 61 17.53 -1.07 -4.73
CA ALA A 61 16.45 -1.45 -3.84
C ALA A 61 15.22 -0.52 -3.90
N PRO A 62 15.33 0.80 -3.64
CA PRO A 62 14.17 1.68 -3.72
C PRO A 62 13.62 1.81 -5.15
N GLU A 63 14.47 1.89 -6.19
CA GLU A 63 13.98 2.05 -7.57
C GLU A 63 13.22 0.81 -8.08
N SER A 64 13.72 -0.38 -7.78
CA SER A 64 13.05 -1.64 -8.17
C SER A 64 11.79 -1.90 -7.36
N SER A 65 11.73 -1.45 -6.10
CA SER A 65 10.52 -1.46 -5.28
C SER A 65 9.48 -0.50 -5.83
N ASN A 66 9.86 0.76 -6.10
CA ASN A 66 8.96 1.80 -6.56
C ASN A 66 8.21 1.40 -7.84
N ASN A 67 8.95 0.90 -8.84
CA ASN A 67 8.35 0.46 -10.10
C ASN A 67 7.48 -0.79 -9.93
N ALA A 68 7.76 -1.62 -8.92
CA ALA A 68 7.01 -2.85 -8.68
C ALA A 68 5.71 -2.61 -7.88
N VAL A 69 5.64 -1.55 -7.07
CA VAL A 69 4.43 -1.13 -6.33
C VAL A 69 3.28 -0.87 -7.27
N GLU A 70 3.52 -0.15 -8.37
CA GLU A 70 2.49 0.25 -9.34
C GLU A 70 1.72 -0.95 -9.90
N GLY A 71 2.40 -2.06 -10.16
CA GLY A 71 1.75 -3.29 -10.63
C GLY A 71 0.79 -3.88 -9.59
N GLY A 72 1.19 -3.92 -8.32
CA GLY A 72 0.34 -4.40 -7.22
C GLY A 72 -0.85 -3.46 -6.95
N ALA A 73 -0.60 -2.15 -6.99
CA ALA A 73 -1.62 -1.13 -6.78
C ALA A 73 -2.67 -1.15 -7.90
N LEU A 74 -2.23 -1.28 -9.16
CA LEU A 74 -3.11 -1.38 -10.32
C LEU A 74 -4.04 -2.59 -10.25
N ILE A 75 -3.49 -3.77 -9.95
CA ILE A 75 -4.29 -5.01 -9.84
C ILE A 75 -5.33 -4.88 -8.74
N THR A 76 -4.94 -4.35 -7.58
CA THR A 76 -5.83 -4.19 -6.43
C THR A 76 -6.96 -3.22 -6.74
N MET A 77 -6.65 -2.11 -7.40
CA MET A 77 -7.65 -1.14 -7.79
C MET A 77 -8.60 -1.69 -8.87
N MET A 78 -8.09 -2.39 -9.88
CA MET A 78 -8.93 -2.99 -10.92
C MET A 78 -9.82 -4.11 -10.38
N ALA A 79 -9.30 -4.95 -9.48
CA ALA A 79 -10.01 -6.11 -8.97
C ALA A 79 -10.96 -5.79 -7.81
N LEU A 80 -10.63 -4.81 -6.95
CA LEU A 80 -11.40 -4.53 -5.74
C LEU A 80 -12.03 -3.13 -5.74
N GLY A 81 -11.67 -2.24 -6.65
CA GLY A 81 -12.06 -0.83 -6.58
C GLY A 81 -11.40 -0.08 -5.43
N ILE A 82 -10.30 -0.63 -4.87
CA ILE A 82 -9.59 -0.04 -3.73
C ILE A 82 -8.20 0.40 -4.20
N PRO A 83 -7.84 1.69 -4.08
CA PRO A 83 -6.53 2.15 -4.50
C PRO A 83 -5.40 1.66 -3.58
N GLY A 84 -4.28 1.25 -4.18
CA GLY A 84 -3.04 0.94 -3.45
C GLY A 84 -2.25 2.19 -3.07
N ASP A 85 -2.41 3.27 -3.84
CA ASP A 85 -1.68 4.52 -3.69
C ASP A 85 -2.46 5.73 -4.25
N VAL A 86 -1.82 6.90 -4.24
CA VAL A 86 -2.43 8.15 -4.70
C VAL A 86 -2.68 8.15 -6.21
N VAL A 87 -1.79 7.53 -7.01
CA VAL A 87 -1.90 7.52 -8.47
C VAL A 87 -3.08 6.65 -8.90
N THR A 88 -3.22 5.46 -8.32
CA THR A 88 -4.37 4.58 -8.54
C THR A 88 -5.66 5.15 -7.98
N ALA A 89 -5.62 6.01 -6.95
CA ALA A 89 -6.81 6.71 -6.47
C ALA A 89 -7.33 7.74 -7.47
N ILE A 90 -6.41 8.48 -8.12
CA ILE A 90 -6.75 9.39 -9.22
C ILE A 90 -7.33 8.60 -10.39
N MET A 91 -6.72 7.45 -10.73
CA MET A 91 -7.22 6.58 -11.79
C MET A 91 -8.60 6.00 -11.48
N LEU A 92 -8.87 5.58 -10.24
CA LEU A 92 -10.20 5.20 -9.78
C LEU A 92 -11.18 6.34 -9.96
N GLY A 93 -10.81 7.57 -9.57
CA GLY A 93 -11.61 8.77 -9.81
C GLY A 93 -11.94 8.97 -11.29
N ALA A 94 -10.96 8.81 -12.19
CA ALA A 94 -11.17 8.91 -13.63
C ALA A 94 -12.14 7.85 -14.16
N LEU A 95 -12.01 6.58 -13.72
CA LEU A 95 -12.93 5.51 -14.10
C LEU A 95 -14.36 5.82 -13.63
N LEU A 96 -14.51 6.31 -12.40
CA LEU A 96 -15.82 6.69 -11.85
C LEU A 96 -16.45 7.87 -12.62
N ILE A 97 -15.68 8.85 -13.08
CA ILE A 97 -16.15 9.93 -13.97
C ILE A 97 -16.74 9.36 -15.26
N HIS A 98 -16.16 8.28 -15.78
CA HIS A 98 -16.67 7.56 -16.94
C HIS A 98 -17.77 6.53 -16.61
N ASN A 99 -18.31 6.53 -15.39
CA ASN A 99 -19.31 5.57 -14.87
C ASN A 99 -18.82 4.11 -14.83
N ILE A 100 -17.51 3.92 -14.70
CA ILE A 100 -16.89 2.61 -14.63
C ILE A 100 -16.46 2.37 -13.19
N ALA A 101 -17.14 1.45 -12.51
CA ALA A 101 -16.80 1.05 -11.15
C ALA A 101 -15.94 -0.21 -11.18
N PRO A 102 -14.65 -0.14 -10.82
CA PRO A 102 -13.83 -1.33 -10.69
C PRO A 102 -14.36 -2.22 -9.57
N SER A 103 -14.32 -3.52 -9.81
CA SER A 103 -14.95 -4.54 -8.97
C SER A 103 -14.40 -5.92 -9.33
N PRO A 104 -14.67 -6.97 -8.55
CA PRO A 104 -14.20 -8.32 -8.88
C PRO A 104 -14.70 -8.81 -10.24
N THR A 105 -15.79 -8.23 -10.74
CA THR A 105 -16.36 -8.52 -12.06
C THR A 105 -15.86 -7.58 -13.16
N PHE A 106 -15.05 -6.56 -12.86
CA PHE A 106 -14.60 -5.56 -13.85
C PHE A 106 -13.96 -6.19 -15.09
N ILE A 107 -13.09 -7.17 -14.90
CA ILE A 107 -12.43 -7.88 -16.01
C ILE A 107 -13.44 -8.66 -16.86
N SER A 108 -14.51 -9.19 -16.26
CA SER A 108 -15.55 -9.89 -17.01
C SER A 108 -16.57 -8.96 -17.66
N THR A 109 -16.89 -7.83 -17.03
CA THR A 109 -17.90 -6.87 -17.50
C THR A 109 -17.32 -5.96 -18.58
N GLU A 110 -16.10 -5.49 -18.39
CA GLU A 110 -15.40 -4.55 -19.28
C GLU A 110 -14.04 -5.14 -19.75
N PRO A 111 -14.02 -6.31 -20.42
CA PRO A 111 -12.79 -7.01 -20.73
C PRO A 111 -11.88 -6.20 -21.65
N VAL A 112 -12.45 -5.52 -22.66
CA VAL A 112 -11.68 -4.72 -23.61
C VAL A 112 -10.94 -3.61 -22.88
N LEU A 113 -11.61 -2.88 -21.98
CA LEU A 113 -10.98 -1.82 -21.20
C LEU A 113 -9.94 -2.37 -20.23
N ALA A 114 -10.29 -3.43 -19.48
CA ALA A 114 -9.38 -4.03 -18.52
C ALA A 114 -8.08 -4.51 -19.18
N TYR A 115 -8.17 -5.28 -20.27
CA TYR A 115 -6.97 -5.73 -20.99
C TYR A 115 -6.24 -4.59 -21.67
N SER A 116 -6.94 -3.55 -22.16
CA SER A 116 -6.29 -2.36 -22.72
C SER A 116 -5.46 -1.62 -21.66
N ILE A 117 -5.98 -1.46 -20.44
CA ILE A 117 -5.25 -0.86 -19.32
C ILE A 117 -4.01 -1.71 -18.97
N MET A 118 -4.16 -3.03 -18.87
CA MET A 118 -3.04 -3.92 -18.56
C MET A 118 -1.94 -3.90 -19.63
N ILE A 119 -2.32 -3.91 -20.92
CA ILE A 119 -1.37 -3.83 -22.04
C ILE A 119 -0.71 -2.45 -22.06
N ALA A 120 -1.48 -1.37 -21.90
CA ALA A 120 -0.95 -0.01 -21.85
C ALA A 120 0.05 0.15 -20.70
N PHE A 121 -0.25 -0.42 -19.53
CA PHE A 121 0.66 -0.45 -18.38
C PHE A 121 1.94 -1.24 -18.67
N ALA A 122 1.82 -2.41 -19.29
CA ALA A 122 3.00 -3.20 -19.67
C ALA A 122 3.89 -2.44 -20.67
N ILE A 123 3.29 -1.79 -21.67
CA ILE A 123 4.00 -0.94 -22.64
C ILE A 123 4.60 0.29 -21.95
N SER A 124 3.89 0.92 -21.01
CA SER A 124 4.37 2.11 -20.31
C SER A 124 5.61 1.82 -19.50
N LEU A 125 5.80 0.61 -18.96
CA LEU A 125 7.04 0.21 -18.29
C LEU A 125 8.26 0.28 -19.23
N PHE A 126 8.12 -0.17 -20.48
CA PHE A 126 9.19 -0.09 -21.47
C PHE A 126 9.44 1.35 -21.93
N ILE A 127 8.37 2.11 -22.14
CA ILE A 127 8.47 3.55 -22.48
C ILE A 127 9.16 4.30 -21.34
N MET A 128 8.78 4.03 -20.09
CA MET A 128 9.37 4.64 -18.90
C MET A 128 10.86 4.33 -18.83
N LEU A 129 11.28 3.08 -19.06
CA LEU A 129 12.70 2.71 -19.07
C LEU A 129 13.49 3.50 -20.12
N GLY A 130 12.95 3.64 -21.34
CA GLY A 130 13.56 4.42 -22.40
C GLY A 130 13.63 5.91 -22.07
N LEU A 131 12.50 6.49 -21.67
CA LEU A 131 12.38 7.90 -21.33
C LEU A 131 13.27 8.27 -20.14
N GLN A 132 13.27 7.46 -19.07
CA GLN A 132 14.09 7.69 -17.90
C GLN A 132 15.58 7.63 -18.25
N THR A 133 16.01 6.71 -19.11
CA THR A 133 17.41 6.63 -19.55
C THR A 133 17.88 7.93 -20.24
N VAL A 134 17.03 8.54 -21.06
CA VAL A 134 17.36 9.80 -21.78
C VAL A 134 17.19 11.02 -20.87
N CYS A 135 16.09 11.10 -20.14
CA CYS A 135 15.68 12.27 -19.37
C CYS A 135 16.30 12.36 -17.97
N LEU A 136 16.94 11.31 -17.45
CA LEU A 136 17.54 11.32 -16.10
C LEU A 136 18.44 12.54 -15.87
N ARG A 137 19.22 12.92 -16.89
CA ARG A 137 20.14 14.07 -16.83
C ARG A 137 19.39 15.39 -16.61
N ILE A 138 18.20 15.53 -17.19
CA ILE A 138 17.35 16.71 -17.05
C ILE A 138 16.65 16.66 -15.67
N PHE A 139 16.14 15.49 -15.26
CA PHE A 139 15.45 15.34 -13.97
C PHE A 139 16.36 15.63 -12.78
N VAL A 140 17.64 15.26 -12.84
CA VAL A 140 18.61 15.63 -11.79
C VAL A 140 18.79 17.16 -11.69
N LEU A 141 18.55 17.91 -12.76
CA LEU A 141 18.60 19.37 -12.71
C LEU A 141 17.42 19.96 -11.93
N VAL A 142 16.25 19.30 -11.98
CA VAL A 142 15.05 19.72 -11.25
C VAL A 142 15.28 19.73 -9.74
N THR A 143 16.13 18.85 -9.21
CA THR A 143 16.45 18.82 -7.77
C THR A 143 17.23 20.06 -7.30
N ARG A 144 17.75 20.88 -8.23
CA ARG A 144 18.38 22.18 -7.93
C ARG A 144 17.39 23.33 -7.86
N VAL A 145 16.16 23.14 -8.34
CA VAL A 145 15.12 24.16 -8.34
C VAL A 145 14.53 24.27 -6.93
N PRO A 146 14.47 25.47 -6.34
CA PRO A 146 13.83 25.66 -5.04
C PRO A 146 12.38 25.16 -5.03
N MET A 147 12.00 24.48 -3.94
CA MET A 147 10.66 23.89 -3.80
C MET A 147 9.51 24.88 -3.99
N TYR A 148 9.68 26.15 -3.60
CA TYR A 148 8.63 27.17 -3.79
C TYR A 148 8.36 27.46 -5.27
N GLN A 149 9.39 27.43 -6.13
CA GLN A 149 9.23 27.65 -7.57
C GLN A 149 8.52 26.46 -8.21
N LEU A 150 8.94 25.23 -7.86
CA LEU A 150 8.27 24.01 -8.29
C LEU A 150 6.81 24.00 -7.87
N GLY A 151 6.52 24.32 -6.61
CA GLY A 151 5.17 24.41 -6.09
C GLY A 151 4.28 25.38 -6.87
N THR A 152 4.79 26.59 -7.17
CA THR A 152 4.04 27.58 -7.97
C THR A 152 3.73 27.08 -9.37
N VAL A 153 4.71 26.48 -10.05
CA VAL A 153 4.51 25.94 -11.40
C VAL A 153 3.50 24.78 -11.38
N ILE A 154 3.61 23.87 -10.42
CA ILE A 154 2.66 22.76 -10.25
C ILE A 154 1.25 23.30 -10.00
N LEU A 155 1.08 24.25 -9.08
CA LEU A 155 -0.22 24.85 -8.80
C LEU A 155 -0.83 25.55 -10.02
N ALA A 156 0.00 26.25 -10.82
CA ALA A 156 -0.45 26.85 -12.06
C ALA A 156 -0.96 25.79 -13.05
N TYR A 157 -0.21 24.70 -13.26
CA TYR A 157 -0.66 23.60 -14.11
C TYR A 157 -1.90 22.90 -13.59
N CYS A 158 -2.03 22.70 -12.27
CA CYS A 158 -3.25 22.15 -11.66
C CYS A 158 -4.47 23.05 -11.92
N ALA A 159 -4.31 24.37 -11.77
CA ALA A 159 -5.38 25.34 -12.03
C ALA A 159 -5.79 25.34 -13.52
N ILE A 160 -4.81 25.33 -14.42
CA ILE A 160 -5.05 25.23 -15.87
C ILE A 160 -5.76 23.92 -16.21
N GLY A 161 -5.29 22.79 -15.69
CA GLY A 161 -5.84 21.47 -15.99
C GLY A 161 -7.28 21.31 -15.54
N ILE A 162 -7.60 21.74 -14.32
CA ILE A 162 -8.97 21.70 -13.79
C ILE A 162 -9.90 22.59 -14.60
N PHE A 163 -9.46 23.81 -14.93
CA PHE A 163 -10.27 24.70 -15.76
C PHE A 163 -10.47 24.15 -17.18
N ALA A 164 -9.44 23.55 -17.78
CA ALA A 164 -9.48 23.06 -19.15
C ALA A 164 -10.45 21.89 -19.36
N LEU A 165 -10.73 21.10 -18.31
CA LEU A 165 -11.62 19.94 -18.42
C LEU A 165 -13.10 20.33 -18.55
N ASN A 166 -13.57 21.23 -17.69
CA ASN A 166 -14.99 21.57 -17.61
C ASN A 166 -15.31 23.03 -17.98
N ASN A 167 -14.29 23.89 -18.10
CA ASN A 167 -14.45 25.33 -18.27
C ASN A 167 -15.29 26.00 -17.16
N ILE A 168 -15.19 25.46 -15.94
CA ILE A 168 -15.94 25.91 -14.76
C ILE A 168 -15.00 26.65 -13.82
N THR A 169 -15.24 27.95 -13.60
CA THR A 169 -14.46 28.78 -12.68
C THR A 169 -14.61 28.34 -11.22
N PHE A 170 -15.75 27.74 -10.86
CA PHE A 170 -15.99 27.21 -9.52
C PHE A 170 -15.01 26.09 -9.15
N ASP A 171 -14.51 25.31 -10.12
CA ASP A 171 -13.55 24.25 -9.86
C ASP A 171 -12.19 24.83 -9.42
N LEU A 172 -11.81 26.03 -9.88
CA LEU A 172 -10.62 26.74 -9.38
C LEU A 172 -10.78 27.18 -7.92
N TRP A 173 -11.96 27.65 -7.54
CA TRP A 173 -12.24 27.98 -6.14
C TRP A 173 -12.19 26.75 -5.26
N THR A 174 -12.69 25.61 -5.75
CA THR A 174 -12.61 24.32 -5.07
C THR A 174 -11.14 23.91 -4.90
N LEU A 175 -10.31 24.00 -5.95
CA LEU A 175 -8.87 23.77 -5.88
C LEU A 175 -8.20 24.65 -4.80
N PHE A 176 -8.53 25.95 -4.78
CA PHE A 176 -7.95 26.89 -3.82
C PHE A 176 -8.31 26.53 -2.37
N TRP A 177 -9.58 26.29 -2.08
CA TRP A 177 -10.04 25.92 -0.74
C TRP A 177 -9.45 24.58 -0.28
N PHE A 178 -9.48 23.54 -1.12
CA PHE A 178 -8.87 22.25 -0.79
C PHE A 178 -7.34 22.32 -0.70
N GLY A 179 -6.70 23.23 -1.44
CA GLY A 179 -5.28 23.54 -1.29
C GLY A 179 -4.94 24.10 0.09
N ILE A 180 -5.75 25.05 0.58
CA ILE A 180 -5.61 25.60 1.95
C ILE A 180 -5.85 24.52 3.00
N ILE A 181 -6.91 23.72 2.85
CA ILE A 181 -7.22 22.61 3.77
C ILE A 181 -6.08 21.61 3.80
N GLY A 182 -5.56 21.19 2.64
CA GLY A 182 -4.44 20.27 2.54
C GLY A 182 -3.16 20.83 3.17
N TYR A 183 -2.90 22.13 3.00
CA TYR A 183 -1.79 22.80 3.68
C TYR A 183 -1.96 22.79 5.20
N ALA A 184 -3.14 23.14 5.71
CA ALA A 184 -3.43 23.12 7.15
C ALA A 184 -3.27 21.69 7.71
N MET A 185 -3.82 20.69 7.04
CA MET A 185 -3.69 19.28 7.41
C MET A 185 -2.23 18.85 7.52
N ARG A 186 -1.39 19.24 6.56
CA ARG A 186 0.05 18.96 6.60
C ARG A 186 0.74 19.62 7.80
N GLN A 187 0.38 20.86 8.14
CA GLN A 187 0.94 21.57 9.30
C GLN A 187 0.54 20.91 10.63
N PHE A 188 -0.67 20.37 10.72
CA PHE A 188 -1.13 19.63 11.90
C PHE A 188 -0.68 18.15 11.92
N GLY A 189 0.14 17.71 10.95
CA GLY A 189 0.67 16.35 10.89
C GLY A 189 -0.32 15.28 10.41
N PHE A 190 -1.43 15.67 9.79
CA PHE A 190 -2.37 14.72 9.21
C PHE A 190 -1.82 14.13 7.90
N PRO A 191 -1.91 12.80 7.70
CA PRO A 191 -1.47 12.17 6.48
C PRO A 191 -2.47 12.44 5.34
N LEU A 192 -2.03 13.16 4.31
CA LEU A 192 -2.88 13.56 3.16
C LEU A 192 -3.40 12.36 2.35
N ALA A 193 -2.57 11.34 2.12
CA ALA A 193 -2.95 10.19 1.29
C ALA A 193 -4.14 9.39 1.86
N PRO A 194 -4.16 8.98 3.15
CA PRO A 194 -5.33 8.37 3.79
C PRO A 194 -6.59 9.23 3.71
N MET A 195 -6.44 10.56 3.79
CA MET A 195 -7.57 11.49 3.73
C MET A 195 -8.18 11.56 2.33
N ILE A 196 -7.36 11.62 1.29
CA ILE A 196 -7.82 11.54 -0.11
C ILE A 196 -8.50 10.19 -0.36
N LEU A 197 -7.90 9.09 0.10
CA LEU A 197 -8.50 7.75 0.01
C LEU A 197 -9.86 7.69 0.70
N GLY A 198 -9.98 8.27 1.91
CA GLY A 198 -11.25 8.34 2.63
C GLY A 198 -12.34 9.10 1.86
N VAL A 199 -12.00 10.21 1.20
CA VAL A 199 -12.95 10.98 0.39
C VAL A 199 -13.41 10.19 -0.84
N VAL A 200 -12.49 9.54 -1.56
CA VAL A 200 -12.82 8.76 -2.77
C VAL A 200 -13.59 7.48 -2.41
N LEU A 201 -13.22 6.81 -1.33
CA LEU A 201 -13.82 5.55 -0.91
C LEU A 201 -15.09 5.73 -0.07
N GLY A 202 -15.29 6.88 0.56
CA GLY A 202 -16.39 7.10 1.51
C GLY A 202 -17.77 6.83 0.92
N ASN A 203 -18.06 7.44 -0.23
CA ASN A 203 -19.33 7.23 -0.94
C ASN A 203 -19.51 5.76 -1.36
N ASN A 204 -18.45 5.12 -1.85
CA ASN A 204 -18.49 3.70 -2.22
C ASN A 204 -18.71 2.80 -1.00
N ALA A 205 -18.09 3.11 0.14
CA ALA A 205 -18.27 2.37 1.38
C ALA A 205 -19.72 2.48 1.88
N GLU A 206 -20.29 3.68 1.86
CA GLU A 206 -21.69 3.94 2.27
C GLU A 206 -22.67 3.20 1.36
N VAL A 207 -22.54 3.34 0.04
CA VAL A 207 -23.41 2.64 -0.93
C VAL A 207 -23.33 1.12 -0.75
N ASN A 208 -22.13 0.56 -0.55
CA ASN A 208 -21.96 -0.88 -0.35
C ASN A 208 -22.46 -1.35 1.02
N LEU A 209 -22.34 -0.53 2.06
CA LEU A 209 -22.93 -0.80 3.37
C LEU A 209 -24.46 -0.85 3.28
N ILE A 210 -25.07 0.14 2.61
CA ILE A 210 -26.52 0.19 2.38
C ILE A 210 -26.97 -1.05 1.59
N ARG A 211 -26.24 -1.43 0.52
CA ARG A 211 -26.53 -2.65 -0.25
C ARG A 211 -26.46 -3.92 0.59
N ALA A 212 -25.47 -4.02 1.48
CA ALA A 212 -25.33 -5.15 2.39
C ALA A 212 -26.52 -5.22 3.37
N LEU A 213 -26.87 -4.10 4.01
CA LEU A 213 -28.00 -4.01 4.96
C LEU A 213 -29.36 -4.15 4.29
N ALA A 214 -29.47 -3.82 3.00
CA ALA A 214 -30.68 -4.05 2.20
C ALA A 214 -30.87 -5.54 1.85
N THR A 215 -29.81 -6.34 1.87
CA THR A 215 -29.89 -7.78 1.62
C THR A 215 -30.42 -8.52 2.85
N ASP A 216 -29.96 -8.12 4.04
CA ASP A 216 -30.40 -8.67 5.32
C ASP A 216 -30.20 -7.62 6.41
N THR A 217 -31.18 -7.45 7.29
CA THR A 217 -31.10 -6.52 8.43
C THR A 217 -30.28 -7.07 9.59
N ASP A 218 -29.97 -8.37 9.59
CA ASP A 218 -29.14 -8.97 10.63
C ASP A 218 -27.64 -8.65 10.46
N LEU A 219 -27.10 -7.86 11.41
CA LEU A 219 -25.69 -7.50 11.46
C LEU A 219 -24.76 -8.71 11.70
N THR A 220 -25.28 -9.86 12.15
CA THR A 220 -24.47 -11.08 12.28
C THR A 220 -23.93 -11.57 10.94
N LEU A 221 -24.55 -11.15 9.81
CA LEU A 221 -24.08 -11.47 8.46
C LEU A 221 -22.62 -11.07 8.24
N PHE A 222 -22.16 -9.96 8.84
CA PHE A 222 -20.77 -9.51 8.74
C PHE A 222 -19.77 -10.45 9.42
N LEU A 223 -20.22 -11.23 10.42
CA LEU A 223 -19.40 -12.22 11.13
C LEU A 223 -19.52 -13.62 10.51
N ILE A 224 -20.66 -13.96 9.94
CA ILE A 224 -20.91 -15.29 9.34
C ILE A 224 -20.28 -15.38 7.94
N ARG A 225 -20.28 -14.28 7.16
CA ARG A 225 -19.68 -14.27 5.82
C ARG A 225 -18.15 -14.31 5.93
N PRO A 226 -17.48 -15.33 5.34
CA PRO A 226 -16.07 -15.58 5.60
C PRO A 226 -15.15 -14.44 5.12
N TRP A 227 -15.47 -13.79 4.00
CA TRP A 227 -14.71 -12.63 3.52
C TRP A 227 -14.85 -11.41 4.43
N SER A 228 -16.07 -11.14 4.89
CA SER A 228 -16.33 -10.04 5.81
C SER A 228 -15.60 -10.27 7.14
N LEU A 229 -15.73 -11.48 7.72
CA LEU A 229 -15.01 -11.85 8.94
C LEU A 229 -13.49 -11.72 8.79
N PHE A 230 -12.93 -12.18 7.66
CA PHE A 230 -11.50 -12.06 7.38
C PHE A 230 -11.02 -10.61 7.43
N PHE A 231 -11.69 -9.70 6.71
CA PHE A 231 -11.30 -8.29 6.69
C PHE A 231 -11.56 -7.58 8.02
N ILE A 232 -12.63 -7.92 8.74
CA ILE A 232 -12.91 -7.39 10.09
C ILE A 232 -11.80 -7.80 11.06
N LEU A 233 -11.35 -9.05 11.03
CA LEU A 233 -10.25 -9.51 11.87
C LEU A 233 -8.96 -8.75 11.53
N ILE A 234 -8.59 -8.65 10.25
CA ILE A 234 -7.42 -7.85 9.84
C ILE A 234 -7.52 -6.41 10.33
N ALA A 235 -8.69 -5.76 10.16
CA ALA A 235 -8.91 -4.40 10.61
C ALA A 235 -8.78 -4.26 12.14
N ALA A 236 -9.36 -5.19 12.91
CA ALA A 236 -9.29 -5.18 14.37
C ALA A 236 -7.84 -5.36 14.87
N PHE A 237 -7.09 -6.30 14.29
CA PHE A 237 -5.68 -6.48 14.62
C PHE A 237 -4.82 -5.29 14.19
N SER A 238 -5.08 -4.71 13.01
CA SER A 238 -4.38 -3.51 12.54
C SER A 238 -4.63 -2.32 13.47
N PHE A 239 -5.86 -2.13 13.94
CA PHE A 239 -6.21 -1.08 14.90
C PHE A 239 -5.55 -1.30 16.26
N ALA A 240 -5.45 -2.56 16.71
CA ALA A 240 -4.81 -2.92 17.98
C ALA A 240 -3.26 -2.94 17.90
N PHE A 241 -2.67 -2.92 16.69
CA PHE A 241 -1.24 -3.02 16.48
C PHE A 241 -0.40 -1.93 17.17
N PRO A 242 -0.78 -0.63 17.15
CA PRO A 242 -0.02 0.41 17.85
C PRO A 242 0.03 0.19 19.37
N TRP A 243 -1.07 -0.26 19.99
CA TRP A 243 -1.08 -0.60 21.42
C TRP A 243 -0.19 -1.80 21.72
N TYR A 244 -0.24 -2.83 20.87
CA TYR A 244 0.68 -3.96 20.97
C TYR A 244 2.14 -3.50 20.89
N GLN A 245 2.49 -2.64 19.94
CA GLN A 245 3.86 -2.15 19.77
C GLN A 245 4.36 -1.35 20.98
N ASN A 246 3.51 -0.50 21.57
CA ASN A 246 3.86 0.29 22.76
C ASN A 246 4.00 -0.55 24.03
N LEU A 247 3.26 -1.66 24.14
CA LEU A 247 3.19 -2.46 25.37
C LEU A 247 3.99 -3.77 25.30
N ARG A 248 4.67 -4.07 24.18
CA ARG A 248 5.34 -5.36 23.91
C ARG A 248 6.42 -5.75 24.91
N THR A 249 7.00 -4.78 25.60
CA THR A 249 8.05 -4.96 26.62
C THR A 249 7.51 -4.85 28.05
N SER A 250 6.26 -4.41 28.24
CA SER A 250 5.70 -4.05 29.55
C SER A 250 4.56 -4.97 29.98
N ARG A 251 3.73 -5.48 29.06
CA ARG A 251 2.53 -6.27 29.42
C ARG A 251 2.53 -7.66 28.81
N GLN A 252 2.25 -8.67 29.64
CA GLN A 252 2.21 -10.09 29.23
C GLN A 252 1.17 -10.40 28.14
N TRP A 253 0.06 -9.65 28.06
CA TRP A 253 -0.97 -9.88 27.03
C TRP A 253 -0.45 -9.67 25.60
N THR A 254 0.63 -8.89 25.42
CA THR A 254 1.28 -8.72 24.11
C THR A 254 1.91 -10.00 23.57
N LEU A 255 2.23 -10.97 24.44
CA LEU A 255 2.73 -12.28 24.02
C LEU A 255 1.66 -13.11 23.29
N LEU A 256 0.38 -12.84 23.55
CA LEU A 256 -0.76 -13.50 22.90
C LEU A 256 -1.14 -12.84 21.57
N PHE A 257 -0.81 -11.57 21.37
CA PHE A 257 -1.20 -10.84 20.16
C PHE A 257 -0.67 -11.49 18.87
N ILE A 258 0.64 -11.80 18.83
CA ILE A 258 1.28 -12.43 17.66
C ILE A 258 0.69 -13.82 17.33
N PRO A 259 0.52 -14.76 18.28
CA PRO A 259 -0.10 -16.05 17.96
C PRO A 259 -1.61 -15.98 17.68
N CYS A 260 -2.34 -15.04 18.31
CA CYS A 260 -3.79 -14.90 18.08
C CYS A 260 -4.12 -14.43 16.65
N LEU A 261 -3.29 -13.58 16.04
CA LEU A 261 -3.48 -13.12 14.67
C LEU A 261 -3.63 -14.29 13.65
N PRO A 262 -2.64 -15.18 13.44
CA PRO A 262 -2.76 -16.26 12.47
C PRO A 262 -3.83 -17.30 12.85
N LEU A 263 -4.08 -17.52 14.16
CA LEU A 263 -5.15 -18.42 14.61
C LEU A 263 -6.53 -17.87 14.24
N SER A 264 -6.80 -16.60 14.52
CA SER A 264 -8.07 -15.97 14.17
C SER A 264 -8.30 -15.92 12.65
N LEU A 265 -7.26 -15.64 11.85
CA LEU A 265 -7.37 -15.58 10.39
C LEU A 265 -7.57 -16.96 9.76
N SER A 266 -7.14 -18.03 10.41
CA SER A 266 -7.35 -19.40 9.92
C SER A 266 -8.85 -19.76 9.83
N VAL A 267 -9.68 -19.28 10.76
CA VAL A 267 -11.12 -19.58 10.83
C VAL A 267 -11.87 -19.17 9.56
N PRO A 268 -11.88 -17.89 9.13
CA PRO A 268 -12.56 -17.50 7.91
C PRO A 268 -11.94 -18.14 6.67
N LEU A 269 -10.64 -18.41 6.64
CA LEU A 269 -9.99 -19.09 5.51
C LEU A 269 -10.46 -20.55 5.33
N PHE A 270 -10.76 -21.27 6.42
CA PHE A 270 -11.39 -22.60 6.34
C PHE A 270 -12.84 -22.54 5.86
N MET A 271 -13.56 -21.50 6.24
CA MET A 271 -14.94 -21.28 5.79
C MET A 271 -15.00 -20.89 4.30
N MET A 272 -13.91 -20.38 3.72
CA MET A 272 -13.81 -20.14 2.29
C MET A 272 -13.56 -21.45 1.54
N GLY A 273 -14.50 -21.84 0.66
CA GLY A 273 -14.31 -23.00 -0.21
C GLY A 273 -13.09 -22.90 -1.15
N GLY A 274 -12.72 -24.04 -1.73
CA GLY A 274 -11.55 -24.23 -2.60
C GLY A 274 -10.41 -24.98 -1.92
N TRP A 275 -9.35 -25.35 -2.65
CA TRP A 275 -8.21 -26.09 -2.06
C TRP A 275 -7.06 -25.21 -1.57
N VAL A 276 -6.83 -24.05 -2.19
CA VAL A 276 -5.70 -23.18 -1.81
C VAL A 276 -5.91 -22.58 -0.41
N ARG A 277 -7.12 -22.12 -0.10
CA ARG A 277 -7.41 -21.36 1.14
C ARG A 277 -7.36 -22.22 2.40
N PRO A 278 -7.91 -23.45 2.44
CA PRO A 278 -7.74 -24.35 3.59
C PRO A 278 -6.30 -24.78 3.81
N VAL A 279 -5.50 -24.94 2.74
CA VAL A 279 -4.07 -25.24 2.86
C VAL A 279 -3.32 -24.07 3.52
N VAL A 280 -3.62 -22.83 3.10
CA VAL A 280 -3.09 -21.63 3.76
C VAL A 280 -3.58 -21.54 5.21
N ALA A 281 -4.85 -21.85 5.47
CA ALA A 281 -5.43 -21.86 6.82
C ALA A 281 -4.70 -22.85 7.75
N LEU A 282 -4.42 -24.07 7.28
CA LEU A 282 -3.63 -25.06 8.01
C LEU A 282 -2.22 -24.56 8.30
N GLY A 283 -1.58 -23.90 7.34
CA GLY A 283 -0.27 -23.28 7.54
C GLY A 283 -0.30 -22.20 8.63
N LEU A 284 -1.28 -21.29 8.59
CA LEU A 284 -1.46 -20.26 9.61
C LEU A 284 -1.77 -20.85 10.99
N LEU A 285 -2.61 -21.89 11.04
CA LEU A 285 -2.96 -22.58 12.28
C LEU A 285 -1.71 -23.26 12.88
N ALA A 286 -0.92 -23.96 12.05
CA ALA A 286 0.34 -24.57 12.46
C ALA A 286 1.34 -23.52 12.98
N ILE A 287 1.49 -22.38 12.31
CA ILE A 287 2.34 -21.27 12.75
C ILE A 287 1.84 -20.71 14.08
N GLY A 288 0.52 -20.46 14.22
CA GLY A 288 -0.08 -19.95 15.44
C GLY A 288 0.11 -20.90 16.63
N CYS A 289 -0.13 -22.19 16.44
CA CYS A 289 0.11 -23.22 17.45
C CYS A 289 1.60 -23.36 17.80
N TRP A 290 2.49 -23.30 16.80
CA TRP A 290 3.93 -23.34 17.03
C TRP A 290 4.42 -22.12 17.82
N LEU A 291 3.88 -20.93 17.53
CA LEU A 291 4.16 -19.71 18.29
C LEU A 291 3.64 -19.79 19.72
N LEU A 292 2.43 -20.31 19.95
CA LEU A 292 1.94 -20.57 21.32
C LEU A 292 2.83 -21.57 22.07
N TRP A 293 3.24 -22.65 21.40
CA TRP A 293 4.05 -23.69 22.00
C TRP A 293 5.47 -23.22 22.35
N THR A 294 6.12 -22.48 21.46
CA THR A 294 7.43 -21.86 21.71
C THR A 294 7.35 -20.85 22.85
N ARG A 295 6.28 -20.06 22.93
CA ARG A 295 6.03 -19.13 24.04
C ARG A 295 5.79 -19.85 25.37
N HIS A 296 5.00 -20.92 25.35
CA HIS A 296 4.80 -21.79 26.51
C HIS A 296 6.12 -22.39 27.02
N LYS A 297 6.98 -22.91 26.12
CA LYS A 297 8.31 -23.41 26.46
C LYS A 297 9.25 -22.34 27.02
N SER A 298 9.13 -21.09 26.58
CA SER A 298 9.92 -19.96 27.08
C SER A 298 9.45 -19.40 28.44
N GLY A 299 8.36 -19.94 29.00
CA GLY A 299 7.83 -19.54 30.31
C GLY A 299 7.18 -18.16 30.31
N TRP A 300 6.56 -17.74 29.20
CA TRP A 300 5.81 -16.46 29.07
C TRP A 300 6.60 -15.22 29.50
N ARG A 301 7.92 -15.23 29.26
CA ARG A 301 8.79 -14.10 29.59
C ARG A 301 8.69 -13.03 28.50
N LEU A 302 8.63 -11.77 28.93
CA LEU A 302 8.69 -10.63 28.02
C LEU A 302 10.09 -10.51 27.41
N PRO A 303 10.20 -10.11 26.12
CA PRO A 303 11.50 -9.81 25.51
C PRO A 303 12.23 -8.72 26.30
N LYS A 304 13.53 -8.87 26.52
CA LYS A 304 14.32 -7.84 27.20
C LYS A 304 14.42 -6.60 26.30
N PRO A 305 14.38 -5.36 26.84
CA PRO A 305 14.46 -4.13 26.05
C PRO A 305 15.68 -4.09 25.09
N ALA A 306 16.80 -4.70 25.47
CA ALA A 306 18.02 -4.75 24.65
C ALA A 306 17.93 -5.66 23.40
N GLU A 307 16.99 -6.60 23.35
CA GLU A 307 16.75 -7.47 22.19
C GLU A 307 15.75 -6.85 21.21
N VAL A 308 15.08 -5.78 21.63
CA VAL A 308 14.02 -5.12 20.91
C VAL A 308 14.62 -3.91 20.20
N LYS A 309 15.16 -4.09 19.00
CA LYS A 309 15.46 -2.93 18.13
C LYS A 309 14.16 -2.15 17.94
N VAL A 310 14.16 -0.91 18.41
CA VAL A 310 13.09 0.06 18.16
C VAL A 310 13.11 0.30 16.65
N TYR A 311 12.09 -0.19 15.96
CA TYR A 311 11.81 0.21 14.59
C TYR A 311 11.14 1.57 14.70
N GLY A 312 11.86 2.67 14.41
CA GLY A 312 11.22 3.98 14.27
C GLY A 312 12.02 5.24 14.64
N ASP A 313 13.17 5.14 15.32
CA ASP A 313 13.99 6.32 15.61
C ASP A 313 15.30 6.24 14.83
N ASP A 314 15.24 6.68 13.57
CA ASP A 314 16.31 7.31 12.76
C ASP A 314 15.71 7.81 11.43
#